data_AF-A0A2M6Y9L0-F1
#
_entry.id   AF-A0A2M6Y9L0-F1
#
_cell.length_a   1.000
_cell.length_b   1.000
_cell.length_c   1.000
_cell.angle_alpha   90.00
_cell.angle_beta   90.00
_cell.angle_gamma   90.00
#
_symmetry.space_group_name_H-M   'P 1'
#
loop_
_entity.id
_entity.type
_entity.pdbx_description
1 polymer ?
#
loop_
_entity_poly.entity_id
_entity_poly.type
_entity_poly.pdbx_seq_one_letter_code
_entity_poly.pdbx_strand_id
1 'polypeptide(L)'
;FNHDSWSSSIRGLVNEVLEIEKRMYSYPIRKDKDYNFELYNIDYKKSEELVETPQIKEYVFSKGFISLSSRAVMEEKTTTYERAITEEQWVKKTPIEYKMHSAEEVALDILNKFKAFDLEEGTAYSKKYPYENILRIIKNSLQRISEDGDLVHEQSRQNILQGFGVIGRKTAKSLRYKVEAENLYAIGTKNINRDSLGIGALRREHSIFFDDYSLKEGDEEDRKLLEELLEDETLHVYSLQRIENAFTFKTPVNVVFASYKPERDFIKRLISEENAKFIDAWIKSPDTGFYSIEYSWRKGEHPKQGSFNPDFFIKVTNDILVIEIKQDRDISPENKAKLKHTKEHFKRVNSLQSEQRYYFKFISPESYDLFFQRLREGKYQDFASTIEADLDKE
;
A
#
# COMPACT_ATOMS: atom_id res chain seq x y z
N PHE A 1 11.66 12.75 2.75
CA PHE A 1 12.02 12.12 1.47
C PHE A 1 12.91 10.93 1.78
N ASN A 2 12.44 9.72 1.54
CA ASN A 2 13.14 8.50 1.94
C ASN A 2 14.13 8.11 0.82
N HIS A 3 15.26 8.82 0.77
CA HIS A 3 16.28 8.68 -0.27
C HIS A 3 16.81 7.25 -0.38
N ASP A 4 16.83 6.49 0.73
CA ASP A 4 17.31 5.10 0.77
C ASP A 4 16.37 4.10 0.08
N SER A 5 15.05 4.34 0.10
CA SER A 5 14.10 3.48 -0.67
C SER A 5 14.11 3.81 -2.17
N TRP A 6 14.46 5.05 -2.50
CA TRP A 6 14.55 5.53 -3.87
C TRP A 6 15.86 5.09 -4.52
N SER A 7 16.96 5.06 -3.78
CA SER A 7 18.26 4.58 -4.30
C SER A 7 18.23 3.09 -4.62
N SER A 8 17.58 2.25 -3.80
CA SER A 8 17.42 0.82 -4.10
C SER A 8 16.51 0.56 -5.29
N SER A 9 15.41 1.33 -5.43
CA SER A 9 14.48 1.22 -6.56
C SER A 9 15.10 1.73 -7.88
N ILE A 10 15.87 2.83 -7.83
CA ILE A 10 16.62 3.34 -8.98
C ILE A 10 17.77 2.40 -9.33
N ARG A 11 18.45 1.79 -8.34
CA ARG A 11 19.45 0.74 -8.60
C ARG A 11 18.83 -0.48 -9.26
N GLY A 12 17.64 -0.90 -8.85
CA GLY A 12 16.88 -1.96 -9.51
C GLY A 12 16.60 -1.62 -10.97
N LEU A 13 16.06 -0.44 -11.25
CA LEU A 13 15.80 0.06 -12.61
C LEU A 13 17.07 0.25 -13.45
N VAL A 14 18.15 0.75 -12.86
CA VAL A 14 19.43 0.97 -13.55
C VAL A 14 20.11 -0.36 -13.84
N ASN A 15 20.08 -1.32 -12.91
CA ASN A 15 20.57 -2.68 -13.17
C ASN A 15 19.69 -3.41 -14.19
N GLU A 16 18.37 -3.21 -14.18
CA GLU A 16 17.42 -3.74 -15.17
C GLU A 16 17.59 -3.13 -16.57
N VAL A 17 18.13 -1.90 -16.66
CA VAL A 17 18.46 -1.22 -17.94
C VAL A 17 19.89 -1.53 -18.39
N LEU A 18 20.83 -1.76 -17.47
CA LEU A 18 22.25 -2.04 -17.76
C LEU A 18 22.52 -3.54 -17.97
N GLU A 19 21.81 -4.43 -17.27
CA GLU A 19 21.75 -5.85 -17.56
C GLU A 19 20.53 -6.08 -18.45
N ILE A 20 20.71 -6.71 -19.61
CA ILE A 20 19.59 -7.40 -20.28
C ILE A 20 19.25 -8.58 -19.38
N GLU A 21 18.57 -8.33 -18.26
CA GLU A 21 18.25 -9.37 -17.29
C GLU A 21 17.29 -10.34 -18.00
N LYS A 22 17.67 -11.62 -18.08
CA LYS A 22 16.73 -12.66 -18.51
C LYS A 22 15.53 -12.60 -17.56
N ARG A 23 14.32 -12.56 -18.10
CA ARG A 23 13.08 -12.54 -17.32
C ARG A 23 12.27 -13.77 -17.65
N MET A 24 11.72 -14.39 -16.61
CA MET A 24 10.70 -15.41 -16.75
C MET A 24 9.33 -14.73 -16.81
N TYR A 25 8.47 -15.13 -17.74
CA TYR A 25 7.11 -14.59 -17.85
C TYR A 25 6.05 -15.60 -17.39
N SER A 26 5.04 -15.08 -16.67
CA SER A 26 3.83 -15.80 -16.32
C SER A 26 2.69 -15.36 -17.23
N TYR A 27 2.02 -16.31 -17.87
CA TYR A 27 0.90 -16.08 -18.77
C TYR A 27 0.02 -17.33 -18.93
N PRO A 28 -1.26 -17.17 -19.33
CA PRO A 28 -2.14 -18.30 -19.57
C PRO A 28 -1.61 -19.25 -20.65
N ILE A 29 -1.66 -20.55 -20.37
CA ILE A 29 -1.36 -21.62 -21.33
C ILE A 29 -2.50 -22.62 -21.39
N ARG A 30 -2.54 -23.39 -22.46
CA ARG A 30 -3.50 -24.49 -22.60
C ARG A 30 -3.03 -25.69 -21.77
N LYS A 31 -3.91 -26.21 -20.92
CA LYS A 31 -3.75 -27.49 -20.22
C LYS A 31 -4.89 -28.44 -20.60
N ASP A 32 -4.79 -29.72 -20.24
CA ASP A 32 -5.85 -30.70 -20.53
C ASP A 32 -7.21 -30.30 -19.93
N LYS A 33 -7.18 -29.75 -18.71
CA LYS A 33 -8.36 -29.16 -18.05
C LYS A 33 -8.26 -27.64 -18.14
N ASP A 34 -9.39 -27.00 -18.48
CA ASP A 34 -9.48 -25.55 -18.44
C ASP A 34 -9.61 -25.06 -16.99
N TYR A 35 -8.58 -24.37 -16.52
CA TYR A 35 -8.56 -23.72 -15.21
C TYR A 35 -8.91 -22.23 -15.28
N ASN A 36 -9.32 -21.73 -16.44
CA ASN A 36 -9.78 -20.35 -16.53
C ASN A 36 -11.17 -20.19 -15.91
N PHE A 37 -11.43 -19.00 -15.36
CA PHE A 37 -12.72 -18.61 -14.83
C PHE A 37 -12.93 -17.10 -14.94
N GLU A 38 -14.18 -16.68 -14.78
CA GLU A 38 -14.56 -15.27 -14.78
C GLU A 38 -14.64 -14.77 -13.33
N LEU A 39 -14.28 -13.50 -13.14
CA LEU A 39 -14.44 -12.73 -11.93
C LEU A 39 -15.36 -11.52 -12.23
N TYR A 40 -15.98 -10.94 -11.20
CA TYR A 40 -16.79 -9.73 -11.32
C TYR A 40 -16.22 -8.63 -10.44
N ASN A 41 -16.06 -7.44 -11.02
CA ASN A 41 -15.64 -6.24 -10.29
C ASN A 41 -16.60 -5.08 -10.61
N ILE A 42 -16.50 -4.00 -9.83
CA ILE A 42 -17.35 -2.81 -9.94
C ILE A 42 -16.48 -1.62 -10.34
N ASP A 43 -16.86 -0.97 -11.44
CA ASP A 43 -16.36 0.35 -11.81
C ASP A 43 -17.19 1.42 -11.10
N TYR A 44 -16.58 2.10 -10.13
CA TYR A 44 -17.19 3.19 -9.36
C TYR A 44 -16.97 4.51 -10.09
N LYS A 45 -17.98 4.97 -10.83
CA LYS A 45 -17.96 6.33 -11.39
C LYS A 45 -18.25 7.31 -10.26
N LYS A 46 -17.29 8.21 -10.00
CA LYS A 46 -17.38 9.21 -8.94
C LYS A 46 -17.42 10.61 -9.53
N SER A 47 -18.24 11.48 -8.97
CA SER A 47 -18.13 12.92 -9.20
C SER A 47 -17.59 13.64 -7.97
N GLU A 48 -16.83 14.69 -8.25
CA GLU A 48 -16.32 15.62 -7.26
C GLU A 48 -17.42 16.59 -6.85
N GLU A 49 -17.78 16.54 -5.57
CA GLU A 49 -18.66 17.52 -4.93
C GLU A 49 -17.82 18.40 -4.01
N LEU A 50 -17.63 19.66 -4.42
CA LEU A 50 -17.05 20.69 -3.56
C LEU A 50 -18.07 21.09 -2.50
N VAL A 51 -17.96 20.48 -1.32
CA VAL A 51 -18.75 20.88 -0.17
C VAL A 51 -18.04 22.05 0.51
N GLU A 52 -18.55 23.26 0.28
CA GLU A 52 -18.18 24.43 1.05
C GLU A 52 -18.92 24.39 2.39
N THR A 53 -18.19 24.13 3.47
CA THR A 53 -18.74 24.25 4.81
C THR A 53 -18.45 25.67 5.30
N PRO A 54 -19.46 26.54 5.46
CA PRO A 54 -19.24 27.87 6.00
C PRO A 54 -18.70 27.76 7.43
N GLN A 55 -17.73 28.60 7.76
CA GLN A 55 -17.22 28.65 9.12
C GLN A 55 -18.18 29.50 9.97
N ILE A 56 -19.27 28.88 10.46
CA ILE A 56 -20.35 29.55 11.19
C ILE A 56 -19.90 30.06 12.58
N LYS A 57 -18.80 29.55 13.12
CA LYS A 57 -18.25 29.94 14.43
C LYS A 57 -16.78 30.34 14.31
N GLU A 58 -16.37 31.30 15.14
CA GLU A 58 -14.96 31.66 15.33
C GLU A 58 -14.10 30.40 15.50
N TYR A 59 -12.95 30.35 14.83
CA TYR A 59 -12.00 29.26 14.99
C TYR A 59 -11.51 29.19 16.45
N VAL A 60 -11.46 28.00 17.02
CA VAL A 60 -10.94 27.79 18.37
C VAL A 60 -9.66 26.98 18.28
N PHE A 61 -8.56 27.55 18.77
CA PHE A 61 -7.27 26.86 18.90
C PHE A 61 -7.31 25.87 20.08
N SER A 62 -8.02 24.75 19.92
CA SER A 62 -8.23 23.74 20.97
C SER A 62 -7.01 22.85 21.23
N LYS A 63 -6.10 22.71 20.26
CA LYS A 63 -4.94 21.81 20.35
C LYS A 63 -3.86 22.32 21.32
N GLY A 64 -3.77 23.63 21.54
CA GLY A 64 -2.75 24.23 22.43
C GLY A 64 -1.30 24.16 21.92
N PHE A 65 -1.07 23.66 20.70
CA PHE A 65 0.21 23.65 19.98
C PHE A 65 -0.05 23.66 18.46
N ILE A 66 0.99 23.93 17.68
CA ILE A 66 1.07 23.80 16.23
C ILE A 66 2.11 22.72 15.92
N SER A 67 1.81 21.82 14.98
CA SER A 67 2.75 20.76 14.61
C SER A 67 3.95 21.35 13.88
N LEU A 68 5.14 21.19 14.45
CA LEU A 68 6.42 21.63 13.88
C LEU A 68 7.30 20.42 13.56
N SER A 69 8.37 20.66 12.79
CA SER A 69 9.42 19.69 12.51
C SER A 69 10.73 20.14 13.13
N SER A 70 11.41 19.29 13.89
CA SER A 70 12.72 19.61 14.49
C SER A 70 13.79 19.86 13.44
N ARG A 71 14.63 20.88 13.66
CA ARG A 71 15.85 21.13 12.88
C ARG A 71 16.93 21.81 13.73
N ALA A 72 18.18 21.36 13.56
CA ALA A 72 19.33 21.99 14.20
C ALA A 72 19.58 23.41 13.64
N VAL A 73 20.09 24.30 14.50
CA VAL A 73 20.47 25.70 14.19
C VAL A 73 21.49 25.77 13.04
N MET A 74 22.38 24.79 13.00
CA MET A 74 23.31 24.53 11.93
C MET A 74 23.22 23.05 11.59
N GLU A 75 22.98 22.72 10.33
CA GLU A 75 22.87 21.34 9.88
C GLU A 75 23.96 21.07 8.83
N GLU A 76 24.83 20.10 9.10
CA GLU A 76 25.73 19.57 8.07
C GLU A 76 24.92 18.71 7.12
N LYS A 77 24.51 19.27 5.97
CA LYS A 77 23.92 18.44 4.92
C LYS A 77 25.01 17.67 4.22
N THR A 78 24.93 16.36 4.39
CA THR A 78 25.78 15.40 3.72
C THR A 78 25.11 15.03 2.40
N THR A 79 25.74 15.41 1.29
CA THR A 79 25.30 14.97 -0.04
C THR A 79 26.30 13.93 -0.52
N THR A 80 25.83 12.70 -0.67
CA THR A 80 26.61 11.61 -1.28
C THR A 80 26.42 11.67 -2.78
N TYR A 81 27.51 11.82 -3.50
CA TYR A 81 27.56 11.73 -4.95
C TYR A 81 28.15 10.37 -5.31
N GLU A 82 27.60 9.74 -6.34
CA GLU A 82 28.06 8.45 -6.84
C GLU A 82 28.27 8.57 -8.35
N ARG A 83 29.46 8.21 -8.83
CA ARG A 83 29.71 8.09 -10.27
C ARG A 83 29.02 6.83 -10.78
N ALA A 84 28.03 7.00 -11.65
CA ALA A 84 27.19 5.93 -12.19
C ALA A 84 27.93 4.77 -12.89
N ILE A 85 29.19 4.96 -13.31
CA ILE A 85 29.96 3.97 -14.08
C ILE A 85 31.04 3.29 -13.23
N THR A 86 31.61 4.01 -12.26
CA THR A 86 32.78 3.55 -11.50
C THR A 86 32.48 3.27 -10.04
N GLU A 87 31.22 3.47 -9.63
CA GLU A 87 30.74 3.29 -8.25
C GLU A 87 31.49 4.12 -7.19
N GLU A 88 32.31 5.08 -7.65
CA GLU A 88 33.08 5.92 -6.78
C GLU A 88 32.14 6.88 -6.04
N GLN A 89 32.01 6.66 -4.73
CA GLN A 89 31.23 7.51 -3.87
C GLN A 89 32.12 8.57 -3.22
N TRP A 90 31.70 9.81 -3.29
CA TRP A 90 32.30 10.87 -2.47
C TRP A 90 31.23 11.67 -1.76
N VAL A 91 31.60 12.10 -0.56
CA VAL A 91 30.72 12.78 0.37
C VAL A 91 31.09 14.24 0.42
N LYS A 92 30.14 15.12 0.10
CA LYS A 92 30.30 16.56 0.32
C LYS A 92 29.44 16.98 1.51
N LYS A 93 30.09 17.49 2.55
CA LYS A 93 29.43 18.16 3.66
C LYS A 93 29.32 19.65 3.36
N THR A 94 28.12 20.21 3.51
CA THR A 94 27.92 21.66 3.40
C THR A 94 27.20 22.16 4.64
N PRO A 95 27.79 23.10 5.41
CA PRO A 95 27.09 23.71 6.53
C PRO A 95 26.01 24.64 5.98
N ILE A 96 24.78 24.44 6.45
CA ILE A 96 23.66 25.34 6.15
C ILE A 96 23.32 26.09 7.44
N GLU A 97 23.45 27.41 7.39
CA GLU A 97 23.03 28.30 8.46
C GLU A 97 21.59 28.76 8.19
N TYR A 98 20.71 28.54 9.17
CA TYR A 98 19.30 28.88 9.04
C TYR A 98 19.00 30.20 9.76
N LYS A 99 18.10 30.99 9.17
CA LYS A 99 17.59 32.22 9.80
C LYS A 99 16.70 31.87 11.00
N MET A 100 17.02 32.47 12.15
CA MET A 100 16.33 32.28 13.43
C MET A 100 15.59 33.56 13.84
N HIS A 101 14.47 33.39 14.51
CA HIS A 101 13.62 34.44 15.08
C HIS A 101 13.36 34.14 16.55
N SER A 102 13.09 35.13 17.39
CA SER A 102 12.67 34.83 18.76
C SER A 102 11.20 34.39 18.80
N ALA A 103 10.84 33.48 19.71
CA ALA A 103 9.45 33.08 19.93
C ALA A 103 8.56 34.29 20.29
N GLU A 104 9.14 35.29 20.95
CA GLU A 104 8.51 36.56 21.31
C GLU A 104 8.18 37.42 20.08
N GLU A 105 9.13 37.56 19.14
CA GLU A 105 8.92 38.26 17.87
C GLU A 105 7.81 37.60 17.06
N VAL A 106 7.81 36.26 16.97
CA VAL A 106 6.76 35.51 16.27
C VAL A 106 5.40 35.67 16.95
N ALA A 107 5.35 35.66 18.29
CA ALA A 107 4.12 35.89 19.05
C ALA A 107 3.55 37.30 18.81
N LEU A 108 4.43 38.31 18.77
CA LEU A 108 4.05 39.69 18.50
C LEU A 108 3.51 39.88 17.07
N ASP A 109 4.16 39.26 16.08
CA ASP A 109 3.69 39.22 14.69
C ASP A 109 2.26 38.68 14.58
N ILE A 110 1.96 37.58 15.28
CA ILE A 110 0.62 36.97 15.27
C ILE A 110 -0.39 37.87 15.97
N LEU A 111 -0.04 38.45 17.11
CA LEU A 111 -0.94 39.35 17.84
C LEU A 111 -1.29 40.58 16.99
N ASN A 112 -0.32 41.14 16.27
CA ASN A 112 -0.56 42.26 15.36
C ASN A 112 -1.47 41.86 14.20
N LYS A 113 -1.30 40.65 13.64
CA LYS A 113 -2.23 40.11 12.64
C LYS A 113 -3.65 39.90 13.20
N PHE A 114 -3.79 39.46 14.44
CA PHE A 114 -5.10 39.32 15.09
C PHE A 114 -5.77 40.66 15.31
N LYS A 115 -5.01 41.69 15.73
CA LYS A 115 -5.54 43.06 15.87
C LYS A 115 -6.01 43.63 14.53
N ALA A 116 -5.25 43.42 13.47
CA ALA A 116 -5.63 43.84 12.12
C ALA A 116 -6.92 43.13 11.67
N PHE A 117 -6.99 41.80 11.87
CA PHE A 117 -8.17 41.02 11.53
C PHE A 117 -9.41 41.40 12.36
N ASP A 118 -9.26 41.65 13.66
CA ASP A 118 -10.33 42.12 14.54
C ASP A 118 -10.89 43.48 14.10
N LEU A 119 -10.03 44.37 13.58
CA LEU A 119 -10.44 45.67 13.04
C LEU A 119 -11.20 45.53 11.71
N GLU A 120 -10.76 44.62 10.85
CA GLU A 120 -11.35 44.41 9.52
C GLU A 120 -12.68 43.63 9.57
N GLU A 121 -12.76 42.59 10.38
CA GLU A 121 -13.89 41.63 10.39
C GLU A 121 -14.73 41.70 11.68
N GLY A 122 -14.41 42.62 12.60
CA GLY A 122 -15.20 42.86 13.82
C GLY A 122 -15.12 41.74 14.87
N THR A 123 -14.08 40.93 14.82
CA THR A 123 -13.86 39.80 15.75
C THR A 123 -13.14 40.23 17.04
N ALA A 124 -12.91 39.28 17.96
CA ALA A 124 -12.20 39.52 19.22
C ALA A 124 -11.04 38.54 19.47
N TYR A 125 -10.37 38.06 18.42
CA TYR A 125 -9.27 37.09 18.53
C TYR A 125 -8.10 37.62 19.34
N SER A 126 -7.74 38.90 19.21
CA SER A 126 -6.65 39.52 19.97
C SER A 126 -6.93 39.59 21.47
N LYS A 127 -8.21 39.64 21.88
CA LYS A 127 -8.64 39.59 23.29
C LYS A 127 -8.70 38.16 23.82
N LYS A 128 -9.17 37.22 22.99
CA LYS A 128 -9.32 35.79 23.33
C LYS A 128 -7.97 35.07 23.40
N TYR A 129 -7.03 35.49 22.56
CA TYR A 129 -5.68 34.98 22.48
C TYR A 129 -4.68 36.14 22.66
N PRO A 130 -4.51 36.63 23.91
CA PRO A 130 -3.49 37.62 24.23
C PRO A 130 -2.07 37.07 23.99
N TYR A 131 -1.09 37.97 24.02
CA TYR A 131 0.32 37.68 23.78
C TYR A 131 0.80 36.42 24.53
N GLU A 132 0.48 36.31 25.82
CA GLU A 132 0.91 35.21 26.69
C GLU A 132 0.32 33.87 26.23
N ASN A 133 -0.92 33.87 25.73
CA ASN A 133 -1.57 32.67 25.21
C ASN A 133 -0.91 32.22 23.90
N ILE A 134 -0.61 33.15 23.00
CA ILE A 134 0.07 32.86 21.72
C ILE A 134 1.49 32.34 21.99
N LEU A 135 2.25 33.03 22.83
CA LEU A 135 3.59 32.64 23.21
C LEU A 135 3.61 31.25 23.85
N ARG A 136 2.66 30.94 24.73
CA ARG A 136 2.52 29.60 25.32
C ARG A 136 2.27 28.52 24.27
N ILE A 137 1.41 28.78 23.28
CA ILE A 137 1.16 27.84 22.18
C ILE A 137 2.45 27.59 21.38
N ILE A 138 3.23 28.64 21.10
CA ILE A 138 4.51 28.53 20.39
C ILE A 138 5.52 27.71 21.23
N LYS A 139 5.69 28.04 22.51
CA LYS A 139 6.59 27.30 23.42
C LYS A 139 6.22 25.84 23.55
N ASN A 140 4.93 25.53 23.71
CA ASN A 140 4.43 24.15 23.70
C ASN A 140 4.74 23.43 22.38
N SER A 141 4.73 24.15 21.25
CA SER A 141 5.03 23.58 19.93
C SER A 141 6.52 23.23 19.78
N LEU A 142 7.41 24.08 20.30
CA LEU A 142 8.87 23.87 20.31
C LEU A 142 9.28 22.75 21.28
N GLN A 143 8.68 22.71 22.47
CA GLN A 143 8.96 21.66 23.45
C GLN A 143 8.64 20.26 22.90
N ARG A 144 7.59 20.13 22.08
CA ARG A 144 7.19 18.85 21.48
C ARG A 144 8.18 18.31 20.45
N ILE A 145 9.05 19.16 19.91
CA ILE A 145 10.12 18.76 18.99
C ILE A 145 11.48 18.68 19.70
N SER A 146 11.48 18.69 21.04
CA SER A 146 12.67 18.69 21.91
C SER A 146 13.62 19.86 21.64
N GLU A 147 13.08 20.99 21.16
CA GLU A 147 13.80 22.26 21.05
C GLU A 147 13.47 23.09 22.28
N ASP A 148 14.37 23.13 23.26
CA ASP A 148 14.20 23.88 24.51
C ASP A 148 14.57 25.38 24.39
N GLY A 149 14.90 25.83 23.17
CA GLY A 149 15.31 27.21 22.90
C GLY A 149 14.13 28.14 22.63
N ASP A 150 14.28 29.43 22.99
CA ASP A 150 13.35 30.51 22.63
C ASP A 150 13.50 30.99 21.17
N LEU A 151 14.12 30.18 20.30
CA LEU A 151 14.39 30.50 18.91
C LEU A 151 13.56 29.63 17.97
N VAL A 152 12.96 30.26 16.96
CA VAL A 152 12.12 29.67 15.94
C VAL A 152 12.80 29.85 14.59
N HIS A 153 13.11 28.76 13.91
CA HIS A 153 13.65 28.83 12.55
C HIS A 153 12.58 29.28 11.52
N GLU A 154 12.98 29.90 10.42
CA GLU A 154 12.05 30.51 9.43
C GLU A 154 10.93 29.57 8.94
N GLN A 155 11.22 28.30 8.67
CA GLN A 155 10.18 27.35 8.24
C GLN A 155 9.15 27.08 9.33
N SER A 156 9.56 26.93 10.59
CA SER A 156 8.63 26.79 11.72
C SER A 156 7.86 28.07 11.97
N ARG A 157 8.48 29.24 11.81
CA ARG A 157 7.77 30.53 11.83
C ARG A 157 6.67 30.54 10.77
N GLN A 158 6.95 30.12 9.54
CA GLN A 158 5.95 30.05 8.49
C GLN A 158 4.82 29.06 8.82
N ASN A 159 5.13 27.89 9.38
CA ASN A 159 4.13 26.91 9.81
C ASN A 159 3.25 27.46 10.95
N ILE A 160 3.85 28.17 11.90
CA ILE A 160 3.14 28.85 13.01
C ILE A 160 2.19 29.91 12.43
N LEU A 161 2.68 30.78 11.54
CA LEU A 161 1.87 31.81 10.90
C LEU A 161 0.71 31.21 10.09
N GLN A 162 0.94 30.10 9.38
CA GLN A 162 -0.11 29.37 8.66
C GLN A 162 -1.13 28.75 9.61
N GLY A 163 -0.68 28.17 10.73
CA GLY A 163 -1.54 27.57 11.75
C GLY A 163 -2.47 28.61 12.38
N PHE A 164 -1.96 29.80 12.72
CA PHE A 164 -2.77 30.91 13.23
C PHE A 164 -3.60 31.62 12.16
N GLY A 165 -3.17 31.61 10.89
CA GLY A 165 -3.88 32.21 9.76
C GLY A 165 -5.20 31.53 9.38
N VAL A 166 -5.54 30.40 10.00
CA VAL A 166 -6.82 29.70 9.80
C VAL A 166 -8.03 30.57 10.17
N ILE A 167 -7.85 31.60 11.03
CA ILE A 167 -8.92 32.54 11.40
C ILE A 167 -9.51 33.31 10.21
N GLY A 168 -8.74 33.51 9.13
CA GLY A 168 -9.16 34.24 7.94
C GLY A 168 -9.92 33.41 6.91
N ARG A 169 -10.16 32.12 7.18
CA ARG A 169 -10.88 31.23 6.25
C ARG A 169 -12.39 31.45 6.40
N LYS A 170 -13.03 32.06 5.38
CA LYS A 170 -14.49 32.25 5.34
C LYS A 170 -15.26 30.94 5.08
N THR A 171 -14.64 30.01 4.36
CA THR A 171 -15.20 28.70 4.01
C THR A 171 -14.13 27.62 4.11
N ALA A 172 -14.46 26.48 4.72
CA ALA A 172 -13.68 25.26 4.54
C ALA A 172 -14.19 24.54 3.29
N LYS A 173 -13.37 24.47 2.24
CA LYS A 173 -13.68 23.66 1.07
C LYS A 173 -13.23 22.24 1.34
N SER A 174 -14.16 21.29 1.29
CA SER A 174 -13.85 19.86 1.35
C SER A 174 -14.29 19.21 0.05
N LEU A 175 -13.40 18.45 -0.57
CA LEU A 175 -13.73 17.63 -1.73
C LEU A 175 -14.36 16.34 -1.20
N ARG A 176 -15.63 16.09 -1.54
CA ARG A 176 -16.29 14.81 -1.30
C ARG A 176 -16.51 14.13 -2.65
N TYR A 177 -16.31 12.82 -2.68
CA TYR A 177 -16.62 12.02 -3.86
C TYR A 177 -17.99 11.36 -3.64
N LYS A 178 -18.90 11.56 -4.58
CA LYS A 178 -20.18 10.85 -4.61
C LYS A 178 -20.13 9.80 -5.70
N VAL A 179 -20.53 8.56 -5.38
CA VAL A 179 -20.67 7.50 -6.38
C VAL A 179 -21.92 7.78 -7.20
N GLU A 180 -21.75 8.00 -8.50
CA GLU A 180 -22.82 8.28 -9.46
C GLU A 180 -23.39 7.01 -10.07
N ALA A 181 -22.50 6.07 -10.40
CA ALA A 181 -22.85 4.80 -11.00
C ALA A 181 -21.90 3.70 -10.53
N GLU A 182 -22.43 2.50 -10.46
CA GLU A 182 -21.70 1.28 -10.16
C GLU A 182 -21.92 0.33 -11.33
N ASN A 183 -20.91 0.19 -12.19
CA ASN A 183 -21.01 -0.66 -13.36
C ASN A 183 -20.32 -1.99 -13.06
N LEU A 184 -21.11 -3.06 -12.97
CA LEU A 184 -20.56 -4.41 -12.84
C LEU A 184 -19.94 -4.82 -14.19
N TYR A 185 -18.72 -5.35 -14.15
CA TYR A 185 -18.05 -5.89 -15.33
C TYR A 185 -17.34 -7.20 -15.00
N ALA A 186 -17.19 -8.06 -16.00
CA ALA A 186 -16.53 -9.35 -15.89
C ALA A 186 -15.03 -9.23 -16.24
N ILE A 187 -14.20 -10.00 -15.55
CA ILE A 187 -12.75 -10.12 -15.72
C ILE A 187 -12.42 -11.60 -15.87
N GLY A 188 -12.05 -12.02 -17.08
CA GLY A 188 -11.64 -13.40 -17.34
C GLY A 188 -10.16 -13.63 -17.03
N THR A 189 -9.83 -14.68 -16.29
CA THR A 189 -8.43 -15.06 -16.01
C THR A 189 -7.62 -15.35 -17.28
N LYS A 190 -8.29 -15.71 -18.38
CA LYS A 190 -7.68 -15.91 -19.70
C LYS A 190 -7.04 -14.64 -20.27
N ASN A 191 -7.49 -13.47 -19.81
CA ASN A 191 -7.03 -12.16 -20.24
C ASN A 191 -6.12 -11.49 -19.20
N ILE A 192 -5.62 -12.25 -18.21
CA ILE A 192 -4.69 -11.72 -17.22
C ILE A 192 -3.43 -11.19 -17.93
N ASN A 193 -2.94 -10.03 -17.49
CA ASN A 193 -1.72 -9.45 -18.04
C ASN A 193 -0.53 -10.38 -17.78
N ARG A 194 0.46 -10.34 -18.67
CA ARG A 194 1.73 -11.03 -18.43
C ARG A 194 2.38 -10.46 -17.18
N ASP A 195 2.73 -11.33 -16.24
CA ASP A 195 3.58 -11.00 -15.11
C ASP A 195 5.03 -11.45 -15.40
N SER A 196 6.01 -10.90 -14.72
CA SER A 196 7.41 -11.23 -14.99
C SER A 196 8.29 -11.17 -13.75
N LEU A 197 9.29 -12.05 -13.72
CA LEU A 197 10.28 -12.13 -12.65
C LEU A 197 11.68 -12.15 -13.25
N GLY A 198 12.53 -11.20 -12.83
CA GLY A 198 13.96 -11.22 -13.14
C GLY A 198 14.65 -12.40 -12.47
N ILE A 199 15.53 -13.11 -13.18
CA ILE A 199 16.20 -14.29 -12.64
C ILE A 199 17.07 -13.97 -11.41
N GLY A 200 17.61 -12.75 -11.30
CA GLY A 200 18.35 -12.31 -10.12
C GLY A 200 17.51 -12.35 -8.83
N ALA A 201 16.18 -12.25 -8.94
CA ALA A 201 15.27 -12.35 -7.79
C ALA A 201 15.24 -13.75 -7.16
N LEU A 202 15.57 -14.80 -7.93
CA LEU A 202 15.64 -16.19 -7.47
C LEU A 202 16.83 -16.46 -6.55
N ARG A 203 17.86 -15.62 -6.60
CA ARG A 203 19.00 -15.64 -5.66
C ARG A 203 18.63 -14.99 -4.31
N ARG A 204 17.40 -14.49 -4.18
CA ARG A 204 16.82 -13.91 -2.97
C ARG A 204 15.61 -14.77 -2.55
N GLU A 205 14.58 -14.15 -1.99
CA GLU A 205 13.45 -14.89 -1.40
C GLU A 205 12.33 -15.31 -2.37
N HIS A 206 12.52 -15.15 -3.69
CA HIS A 206 11.48 -15.47 -4.68
C HIS A 206 11.52 -16.94 -5.11
N SER A 207 10.38 -17.43 -5.57
CA SER A 207 10.23 -18.79 -6.08
C SER A 207 9.40 -18.85 -7.35
N ILE A 208 9.75 -19.76 -8.25
CA ILE A 208 8.96 -20.14 -9.42
C ILE A 208 8.34 -21.51 -9.17
N PHE A 209 7.02 -21.59 -9.24
CA PHE A 209 6.26 -22.84 -9.27
C PHE A 209 5.88 -23.17 -10.70
N PHE A 210 6.13 -24.40 -11.13
CA PHE A 210 5.89 -24.84 -12.51
C PHE A 210 5.63 -26.34 -12.56
N ASP A 211 4.96 -26.81 -13.62
CA ASP A 211 4.68 -28.22 -13.88
C ASP A 211 5.23 -28.61 -15.27
N ASP A 212 4.94 -29.84 -15.69
CA ASP A 212 5.35 -30.32 -17.01
C ASP A 212 4.71 -29.56 -18.18
N TYR A 213 3.56 -28.88 -17.99
CA TYR A 213 2.98 -28.06 -19.05
C TYR A 213 3.83 -26.82 -19.32
N SER A 214 4.46 -26.25 -18.29
CA SER A 214 5.39 -25.12 -18.44
C SER A 214 6.52 -25.45 -19.42
N LEU A 215 7.02 -26.68 -19.40
CA LEU A 215 8.09 -27.19 -20.28
C LEU A 215 7.59 -27.68 -21.65
N LYS A 216 6.30 -27.93 -21.83
CA LYS A 216 5.72 -28.46 -23.08
C LYS A 216 5.03 -27.39 -23.91
N GLU A 217 4.18 -26.59 -23.25
CA GLU A 217 3.24 -25.66 -23.87
C GLU A 217 3.64 -24.18 -23.70
N GLY A 218 4.65 -23.89 -22.87
CA GLY A 218 5.20 -22.53 -22.72
C GLY A 218 5.86 -22.02 -24.00
N ASP A 219 5.98 -20.69 -24.12
CA ASP A 219 6.73 -20.04 -25.18
C ASP A 219 8.18 -20.57 -25.19
N GLU A 220 8.78 -20.69 -26.39
CA GLU A 220 10.09 -21.34 -26.56
C GLU A 220 11.21 -20.70 -25.72
N GLU A 221 11.18 -19.37 -25.57
CA GLU A 221 12.17 -18.63 -24.76
C GLU A 221 12.05 -18.97 -23.28
N ASP A 222 10.84 -18.98 -22.72
CA ASP A 222 10.61 -19.32 -21.31
C ASP A 222 10.94 -20.79 -21.02
N ARG A 223 10.67 -21.71 -21.97
CA ARG A 223 11.03 -23.12 -21.83
C ARG A 223 12.54 -23.33 -21.73
N LYS A 224 13.30 -22.73 -22.65
CA LYS A 224 14.77 -22.78 -22.63
C LYS A 224 15.33 -22.16 -21.35
N LEU A 225 14.75 -21.05 -20.90
CA LEU A 225 15.14 -20.41 -19.65
C LEU A 225 14.86 -21.32 -18.45
N LEU A 226 13.71 -21.97 -18.40
CA LEU A 226 13.35 -22.87 -17.30
C LEU A 226 14.25 -24.11 -17.26
N GLU A 227 14.64 -24.65 -18.42
CA GLU A 227 15.64 -25.73 -18.54
C GLU A 227 17.02 -25.29 -18.06
N GLU A 228 17.49 -24.09 -18.45
CA GLU A 228 18.75 -23.51 -17.98
C GLU A 228 18.76 -23.34 -16.45
N LEU A 229 17.65 -22.88 -15.87
CA LEU A 229 17.52 -22.69 -14.43
C LEU A 229 17.51 -24.03 -13.66
N LEU A 230 16.95 -25.09 -14.24
CA LEU A 230 16.96 -26.44 -13.65
C LEU A 230 18.37 -27.01 -13.52
N GLU A 231 19.30 -26.58 -14.37
CA GLU A 231 20.72 -26.96 -14.34
C GLU A 231 21.56 -26.03 -13.43
N ASP A 232 21.02 -24.90 -12.96
CA ASP A 232 21.72 -23.95 -12.10
C ASP A 232 21.79 -24.42 -10.64
N GLU A 233 22.91 -25.05 -10.27
CA GLU A 233 23.21 -25.51 -8.91
C GLU A 233 23.44 -24.38 -7.89
N THR A 234 23.49 -23.11 -8.33
CA THR A 234 23.74 -21.96 -7.44
C THR A 234 22.47 -21.38 -6.82
N LEU A 235 21.29 -21.79 -7.29
CA LEU A 235 20.01 -21.34 -6.77
C LEU A 235 19.69 -21.99 -5.42
N HIS A 236 18.89 -21.29 -4.61
CA HIS A 236 18.40 -21.89 -3.37
C HIS A 236 17.41 -23.02 -3.68
N VAL A 237 17.35 -24.03 -2.81
CA VAL A 237 16.45 -25.19 -2.96
C VAL A 237 14.97 -24.80 -3.08
N TYR A 238 14.59 -23.63 -2.54
CA TYR A 238 13.22 -23.12 -2.63
C TYR A 238 12.94 -22.28 -3.88
N SER A 239 13.95 -21.90 -4.66
CA SER A 239 13.80 -20.96 -5.78
C SER A 239 13.05 -21.57 -6.95
N LEU A 240 13.28 -22.86 -7.24
CA LEU A 240 12.55 -23.61 -8.27
C LEU A 240 11.73 -24.71 -7.62
N GLN A 241 10.41 -24.67 -7.79
CA GLN A 241 9.47 -25.62 -7.21
C GLN A 241 8.73 -26.34 -8.34
N ARG A 242 9.34 -27.42 -8.84
CA ARG A 242 8.70 -28.31 -9.82
C ARG A 242 7.57 -29.09 -9.16
N ILE A 243 6.43 -29.17 -9.84
CA ILE A 243 5.23 -29.85 -9.39
C ILE A 243 5.07 -31.13 -10.20
N GLU A 244 5.39 -32.27 -9.59
CA GLU A 244 5.34 -33.59 -10.22
C GLU A 244 3.91 -33.98 -10.63
N ASN A 245 2.93 -33.68 -9.77
CA ASN A 245 1.52 -33.96 -10.04
C ASN A 245 0.81 -32.73 -10.63
N ALA A 246 0.83 -32.58 -11.95
CA ALA A 246 0.20 -31.45 -12.64
C ALA A 246 -1.32 -31.28 -12.34
N PHE A 247 -2.01 -32.34 -11.87
CA PHE A 247 -3.42 -32.26 -11.48
C PHE A 247 -3.66 -31.43 -10.21
N THR A 248 -2.62 -31.17 -9.41
CA THR A 248 -2.72 -30.27 -8.24
C THR A 248 -2.39 -28.82 -8.56
N PHE A 249 -1.68 -28.56 -9.66
CA PHE A 249 -1.35 -27.20 -10.13
C PHE A 249 -2.49 -26.60 -10.98
N LYS A 250 -3.64 -26.42 -10.33
CA LYS A 250 -4.92 -25.99 -10.92
C LYS A 250 -4.98 -24.49 -11.24
N THR A 251 -3.97 -23.99 -11.94
CA THR A 251 -3.86 -22.60 -12.38
C THR A 251 -3.80 -22.52 -13.91
N PRO A 252 -4.38 -21.48 -14.53
CA PRO A 252 -4.35 -21.34 -16.00
C PRO A 252 -3.00 -20.89 -16.54
N VAL A 253 -2.07 -20.41 -15.70
CA VAL A 253 -0.78 -19.88 -16.15
C VAL A 253 0.31 -20.96 -16.26
N ASN A 254 1.33 -20.68 -17.07
CA ASN A 254 2.52 -21.54 -17.22
C ASN A 254 3.30 -21.65 -15.91
N VAL A 255 3.59 -20.53 -15.24
CA VAL A 255 4.35 -20.48 -13.98
C VAL A 255 3.72 -19.52 -13.00
N VAL A 256 3.94 -19.74 -11.71
CA VAL A 256 3.49 -18.84 -10.64
C VAL A 256 4.68 -18.36 -9.83
N PHE A 257 4.80 -17.04 -9.69
CA PHE A 257 5.84 -16.41 -8.88
C PHE A 257 5.35 -16.20 -7.45
N ALA A 258 6.14 -16.65 -6.48
CA ALA A 258 5.91 -16.37 -5.08
C ALA A 258 6.97 -15.41 -4.55
N SER A 259 6.51 -14.34 -3.92
CA SER A 259 7.34 -13.37 -3.22
C SER A 259 7.43 -13.76 -1.74
N TYR A 260 8.64 -13.88 -1.23
CA TYR A 260 8.91 -14.19 0.17
C TYR A 260 8.31 -15.54 0.65
N LYS A 261 8.56 -15.86 1.92
CA LYS A 261 8.11 -17.12 2.54
C LYS A 261 6.58 -17.26 2.67
N PRO A 262 5.80 -16.23 3.07
CA PRO A 262 4.35 -16.38 3.27
C PRO A 262 3.58 -16.83 2.02
N GLU A 263 3.85 -16.25 0.86
CA GLU A 263 3.19 -16.66 -0.39
C GLU A 263 3.62 -18.07 -0.81
N ARG A 264 4.94 -18.36 -0.73
CA ARG A 264 5.47 -19.68 -1.04
C ARG A 264 4.82 -20.78 -0.19
N ASP A 265 4.69 -20.55 1.10
CA ASP A 265 4.10 -21.51 2.03
C ASP A 265 2.58 -21.66 1.84
N PHE A 266 1.91 -20.62 1.33
CA PHE A 266 0.49 -20.67 0.94
C PHE A 266 0.29 -21.49 -0.34
N ILE A 267 1.10 -21.22 -1.38
CA ILE A 267 1.05 -21.97 -2.66
C ILE A 267 1.33 -23.46 -2.41
N LYS A 268 2.33 -23.80 -1.58
CA LYS A 268 2.61 -25.20 -1.20
C LYS A 268 1.39 -25.91 -0.60
N ARG A 269 0.56 -25.20 0.17
CA ARG A 269 -0.68 -25.75 0.72
C ARG A 269 -1.80 -25.79 -0.32
N LEU A 270 -1.90 -24.80 -1.23
CA LEU A 270 -2.87 -24.82 -2.34
C LEU A 270 -2.70 -26.07 -3.22
N ILE A 271 -1.45 -26.43 -3.51
CA ILE A 271 -1.10 -27.55 -4.42
C ILE A 271 -0.94 -28.89 -3.70
N SER A 272 -1.13 -28.97 -2.38
CA SER A 272 -1.05 -30.25 -1.68
C SER A 272 -2.23 -31.14 -2.10
N GLU A 273 -2.00 -32.45 -2.22
CA GLU A 273 -3.03 -33.37 -2.72
C GLU A 273 -4.31 -33.37 -1.87
N GLU A 274 -4.19 -33.17 -0.56
CA GLU A 274 -5.34 -33.10 0.35
C GLU A 274 -6.21 -31.86 0.13
N ASN A 275 -5.62 -30.74 -0.30
CA ASN A 275 -6.33 -29.47 -0.49
C ASN A 275 -6.82 -29.31 -1.92
N ALA A 276 -5.96 -29.64 -2.89
CA ALA A 276 -6.26 -29.48 -4.31
C ALA A 276 -7.52 -30.24 -4.74
N LYS A 277 -7.90 -31.34 -4.06
CA LYS A 277 -9.16 -32.07 -4.31
C LYS A 277 -10.43 -31.23 -4.12
N PHE A 278 -10.37 -30.19 -3.30
CA PHE A 278 -11.49 -29.31 -2.97
C PHE A 278 -11.44 -27.97 -3.71
N ILE A 279 -10.45 -27.78 -4.57
CA ILE A 279 -10.24 -26.54 -5.35
C ILE A 279 -10.49 -26.85 -6.83
N ASP A 280 -11.28 -26.04 -7.51
CA ASP A 280 -11.55 -26.21 -8.94
C ASP A 280 -10.45 -25.58 -9.79
N ALA A 281 -10.08 -24.35 -9.45
CA ALA A 281 -9.02 -23.56 -10.06
C ALA A 281 -8.57 -22.45 -9.11
N TRP A 282 -7.40 -21.88 -9.33
CA TRP A 282 -6.95 -20.67 -8.66
C TRP A 282 -6.02 -19.86 -9.56
N ILE A 283 -5.90 -18.58 -9.28
CA ILE A 283 -4.95 -17.68 -9.95
C ILE A 283 -4.31 -16.77 -8.89
N LYS A 284 -3.01 -16.52 -9.04
CA LYS A 284 -2.31 -15.45 -8.33
C LYS A 284 -2.42 -14.19 -9.18
N SER A 285 -2.88 -13.11 -8.58
CA SER A 285 -2.99 -11.82 -9.26
C SER A 285 -1.61 -11.16 -9.39
N PRO A 286 -1.34 -10.45 -10.49
CA PRO A 286 -0.25 -9.49 -10.52
C PRO A 286 -0.55 -8.30 -9.59
N ASP A 287 0.50 -7.61 -9.17
CA ASP A 287 0.40 -6.45 -8.27
C ASP A 287 -0.46 -5.32 -8.85
N THR A 288 -0.58 -5.25 -10.18
CA THR A 288 -1.34 -4.21 -10.89
C THR A 288 -2.11 -4.74 -12.09
N GLY A 289 -3.21 -4.06 -12.42
CA GLY A 289 -3.89 -4.22 -13.72
C GLY A 289 -4.79 -5.45 -13.87
N PHE A 290 -5.03 -6.24 -12.81
CA PHE A 290 -5.92 -7.39 -12.88
C PHE A 290 -7.24 -7.20 -12.12
N TYR A 291 -7.19 -6.98 -10.81
CA TYR A 291 -8.39 -6.77 -9.98
C TYR A 291 -8.12 -5.66 -8.95
N SER A 292 -8.33 -4.41 -9.33
CA SER A 292 -8.05 -3.27 -8.47
C SER A 292 -9.23 -2.98 -7.53
N ILE A 293 -8.93 -2.78 -6.25
CA ILE A 293 -9.88 -2.37 -5.21
C ILE A 293 -9.39 -1.08 -4.56
N GLU A 294 -10.21 -0.04 -4.62
CA GLU A 294 -9.91 1.25 -4.00
C GLU A 294 -10.25 1.27 -2.51
N TYR A 295 -9.40 1.94 -1.73
CA TYR A 295 -9.60 2.14 -0.31
C TYR A 295 -9.11 3.53 0.12
N SER A 296 -9.59 3.99 1.27
CA SER A 296 -9.17 5.26 1.84
C SER A 296 -8.88 5.13 3.32
N TRP A 297 -7.84 5.80 3.81
CA TRP A 297 -7.46 5.80 5.22
C TRP A 297 -6.87 7.15 5.62
N ARG A 298 -6.63 7.37 6.91
CA ARG A 298 -5.97 8.58 7.40
C ARG A 298 -4.57 8.26 7.90
N LYS A 299 -3.57 8.97 7.41
CA LYS A 299 -2.21 8.97 7.97
C LYS A 299 -1.99 10.28 8.72
N GLY A 300 -2.31 10.28 10.01
CA GLY A 300 -2.41 11.52 10.79
C GLY A 300 -3.65 12.33 10.40
N GLU A 301 -3.47 13.61 10.06
CA GLU A 301 -4.58 14.50 9.67
C GLU A 301 -4.94 14.45 8.19
N HIS A 302 -4.09 13.83 7.36
CA HIS A 302 -4.29 13.80 5.91
C HIS A 302 -4.97 12.49 5.47
N PRO A 303 -6.13 12.56 4.80
CA PRO A 303 -6.68 11.40 4.12
C PRO A 303 -5.77 10.98 2.98
N LYS A 304 -5.57 9.67 2.85
CA LYS A 304 -4.92 9.01 1.73
C LYS A 304 -5.92 8.11 1.03
N GLN A 305 -5.80 8.07 -0.29
CA GLN A 305 -6.49 7.11 -1.14
C GLN A 305 -5.43 6.20 -1.76
N GLY A 306 -5.80 4.95 -1.96
CA GLY A 306 -4.96 3.97 -2.61
C GLY A 306 -5.82 2.91 -3.27
N SER A 307 -5.18 2.06 -4.04
CA SER A 307 -5.76 0.86 -4.61
C SER A 307 -4.79 -0.29 -4.44
N PHE A 308 -5.31 -1.51 -4.34
CA PHE A 308 -4.49 -2.72 -4.32
C PHE A 308 -5.19 -3.84 -5.08
N ASN A 309 -4.44 -4.88 -5.43
CA ASN A 309 -4.95 -6.08 -6.07
C ASN A 309 -4.82 -7.23 -5.07
N PRO A 310 -5.90 -7.99 -4.78
CA PRO A 310 -5.79 -9.16 -3.90
C PRO A 310 -4.86 -10.23 -4.48
N ASP A 311 -4.04 -10.84 -3.62
CA ASP A 311 -2.99 -11.79 -4.05
C ASP A 311 -3.52 -13.03 -4.78
N PHE A 312 -4.62 -13.64 -4.31
CA PHE A 312 -5.17 -14.85 -4.93
C PHE A 312 -6.69 -14.82 -5.09
N PHE A 313 -7.15 -15.44 -6.17
CA PHE A 313 -8.54 -15.85 -6.37
C PHE A 313 -8.60 -17.37 -6.47
N ILE A 314 -9.39 -18.02 -5.64
CA ILE A 314 -9.55 -19.48 -5.59
C ILE A 314 -11.01 -19.81 -5.87
N LYS A 315 -11.27 -20.58 -6.93
CA LYS A 315 -12.59 -21.06 -7.29
C LYS A 315 -12.89 -22.38 -6.61
N VAL A 316 -14.01 -22.41 -5.89
CA VAL A 316 -14.59 -23.61 -5.26
C VAL A 316 -16.07 -23.64 -5.62
N THR A 317 -16.44 -24.47 -6.59
CA THR A 317 -17.77 -24.52 -7.22
C THR A 317 -18.19 -23.15 -7.78
N ASN A 318 -19.21 -22.53 -7.20
CA ASN A 318 -19.67 -21.17 -7.52
C ASN A 318 -19.10 -20.10 -6.57
N ASP A 319 -18.31 -20.50 -5.57
CA ASP A 319 -17.68 -19.58 -4.64
C ASP A 319 -16.29 -19.17 -5.15
N ILE A 320 -15.96 -17.89 -4.95
CA ILE A 320 -14.65 -17.31 -5.18
C ILE A 320 -14.10 -16.85 -3.83
N LEU A 321 -13.06 -17.54 -3.35
CA LEU A 321 -12.28 -17.07 -2.21
C LEU A 321 -11.27 -16.05 -2.70
N VAL A 322 -11.31 -14.86 -2.12
CA VAL A 322 -10.39 -13.77 -2.42
C VAL A 322 -9.44 -13.62 -1.26
N ILE A 323 -8.15 -13.85 -1.50
CA ILE A 323 -7.15 -13.95 -0.45
C ILE A 323 -6.15 -12.82 -0.60
N GLU A 324 -5.91 -12.11 0.49
CA GLU A 324 -4.76 -11.23 0.64
C GLU A 324 -3.87 -11.82 1.75
N ILE A 325 -2.62 -12.07 1.40
CA ILE A 325 -1.59 -12.53 2.31
C ILE A 325 -1.01 -11.35 3.08
N LYS A 326 -0.82 -11.57 4.38
CA LYS A 326 -0.20 -10.64 5.32
C LYS A 326 0.88 -11.34 6.12
N GLN A 327 1.77 -10.54 6.68
CA GLN A 327 2.66 -11.04 7.74
C GLN A 327 1.86 -11.13 9.05
N ASP A 328 2.28 -12.05 9.92
CA ASP A 328 1.67 -12.16 11.25
C ASP A 328 1.83 -10.81 11.98
N ARG A 329 0.75 -10.36 12.62
CA ARG A 329 0.68 -9.07 13.34
C ARG A 329 0.91 -7.82 12.48
N ASP A 330 0.70 -7.87 11.18
CA ASP A 330 0.70 -6.69 10.29
C ASP A 330 -0.56 -5.80 10.50
N ILE A 331 -0.70 -5.29 11.73
CA ILE A 331 -1.82 -4.49 12.20
C ILE A 331 -1.49 -3.02 11.96
N SER A 332 -2.16 -2.40 11.01
CA SER A 332 -1.98 -0.99 10.70
C SER A 332 -3.32 -0.30 10.38
N PRO A 333 -3.45 1.03 10.58
CA PRO A 333 -4.64 1.76 10.16
C PRO A 333 -4.95 1.62 8.67
N GLU A 334 -3.90 1.44 7.86
CA GLU A 334 -4.02 1.19 6.43
C GLU A 334 -4.64 -0.19 6.16
N ASN A 335 -4.11 -1.25 6.78
CA ASN A 335 -4.66 -2.61 6.63
C ASN A 335 -6.07 -2.73 7.18
N LYS A 336 -6.41 -2.02 8.28
CA LYS A 336 -7.79 -1.94 8.80
C LYS A 336 -8.74 -1.32 7.77
N ALA A 337 -8.30 -0.26 7.10
CA ALA A 337 -9.07 0.36 6.03
C ALA A 337 -9.20 -0.55 4.79
N LYS A 338 -8.11 -1.18 4.34
CA LYS A 338 -8.14 -2.17 3.25
C LYS A 338 -9.13 -3.28 3.54
N LEU A 339 -9.07 -3.89 4.73
CA LEU A 339 -9.97 -4.96 5.16
C LEU A 339 -11.43 -4.51 5.10
N LYS A 340 -11.74 -3.35 5.69
CA LYS A 340 -13.09 -2.79 5.71
C LYS A 340 -13.63 -2.53 4.30
N HIS A 341 -12.90 -1.73 3.50
CA HIS A 341 -13.34 -1.35 2.17
C HIS A 341 -13.48 -2.55 1.24
N THR A 342 -12.63 -3.56 1.39
CA THR A 342 -12.69 -4.77 0.56
C THR A 342 -13.86 -5.68 0.96
N LYS A 343 -14.15 -5.83 2.27
CA LYS A 343 -15.36 -6.51 2.74
C LYS A 343 -16.62 -5.81 2.19
N GLU A 344 -16.66 -4.48 2.22
CA GLU A 344 -17.76 -3.68 1.65
C GLU A 344 -17.88 -3.86 0.13
N HIS A 345 -16.75 -3.86 -0.58
CA HIS A 345 -16.68 -4.07 -2.03
C HIS A 345 -17.28 -5.42 -2.42
N PHE A 346 -16.81 -6.53 -1.86
CA PHE A 346 -17.33 -7.86 -2.22
C PHE A 346 -18.75 -8.11 -1.71
N LYS A 347 -19.17 -7.48 -0.61
CA LYS A 347 -20.58 -7.44 -0.24
C LYS A 347 -21.43 -6.79 -1.34
N ARG A 348 -20.92 -5.73 -1.98
CA ARG A 348 -21.59 -5.07 -3.10
C ARG A 348 -21.59 -5.94 -4.36
N VAL A 349 -20.46 -6.54 -4.74
CA VAL A 349 -20.37 -7.48 -5.86
C VAL A 349 -21.39 -8.61 -5.71
N ASN A 350 -21.46 -9.24 -4.54
CA ASN A 350 -22.44 -10.29 -4.22
C ASN A 350 -23.90 -9.83 -4.27
N SER A 351 -24.17 -8.53 -4.16
CA SER A 351 -25.54 -8.00 -4.26
C SER A 351 -25.94 -7.63 -5.69
N LEU A 352 -24.97 -7.44 -6.59
CA LEU A 352 -25.18 -7.02 -7.98
C LEU A 352 -25.25 -8.19 -8.97
N GLN A 353 -24.79 -9.38 -8.58
CA GLN A 353 -24.89 -10.60 -9.38
C GLN A 353 -25.19 -11.82 -8.50
N SER A 354 -25.58 -12.92 -9.14
CA SER A 354 -25.96 -14.18 -8.45
C SER A 354 -25.26 -15.43 -8.99
N GLU A 355 -24.36 -15.28 -9.96
CA GLU A 355 -23.62 -16.39 -10.57
C GLU A 355 -22.54 -16.94 -9.64
N GLN A 356 -21.90 -16.06 -8.87
CA GLN A 356 -20.79 -16.38 -7.99
C GLN A 356 -20.95 -15.74 -6.62
N ARG A 357 -20.36 -16.34 -5.59
CA ARG A 357 -20.26 -15.71 -4.26
C ARG A 357 -18.82 -15.48 -3.85
N TYR A 358 -18.52 -14.23 -3.50
CA TYR A 358 -17.19 -13.79 -3.13
C TYR A 358 -17.02 -13.78 -1.62
N TYR A 359 -15.95 -14.42 -1.15
CA TYR A 359 -15.56 -14.47 0.25
C TYR A 359 -14.13 -13.96 0.39
N PHE A 360 -14.00 -12.71 0.84
CA PHE A 360 -12.71 -12.10 1.09
C PHE A 360 -12.13 -12.49 2.44
N LYS A 361 -10.84 -12.82 2.48
CA LYS A 361 -10.07 -13.15 3.69
C LYS A 361 -8.69 -12.50 3.65
N PHE A 362 -8.38 -11.73 4.69
CA PHE A 362 -6.98 -11.48 5.04
C PHE A 362 -6.44 -12.72 5.75
N ILE A 363 -5.25 -13.18 5.37
CA ILE A 363 -4.65 -14.36 5.99
C ILE A 363 -3.15 -14.16 6.20
N SER A 364 -2.65 -14.63 7.33
CA SER A 364 -1.21 -14.68 7.62
C SER A 364 -0.79 -16.12 7.95
N PRO A 365 0.52 -16.44 7.94
CA PRO A 365 1.02 -17.79 8.14
C PRO A 365 0.42 -18.53 9.35
N GLU A 366 0.17 -17.86 10.47
CA GLU A 366 -0.41 -18.47 11.67
C GLU A 366 -1.81 -19.06 11.46
N SER A 367 -2.54 -18.60 10.43
CA SER A 367 -3.91 -19.02 10.15
C SER A 367 -4.03 -20.00 8.97
N TYR A 368 -2.93 -20.35 8.30
CA TYR A 368 -2.96 -21.18 7.08
C TYR A 368 -3.56 -22.55 7.33
N ASP A 369 -3.09 -23.27 8.35
CA ASP A 369 -3.52 -24.65 8.58
C ASP A 369 -5.02 -24.73 8.91
N LEU A 370 -5.52 -23.78 9.71
CA LEU A 370 -6.95 -23.66 10.01
C LEU A 370 -7.75 -23.29 8.76
N PHE A 371 -7.28 -22.34 7.95
CA PHE A 371 -7.95 -21.96 6.70
C PHE A 371 -8.14 -23.17 5.77
N PHE A 372 -7.07 -23.91 5.51
CA PHE A 372 -7.13 -25.08 4.63
C PHE A 372 -7.97 -26.21 5.24
N GLN A 373 -7.96 -26.40 6.57
CA GLN A 373 -8.91 -27.31 7.22
C GLN A 373 -10.36 -26.90 6.95
N ARG A 374 -10.70 -25.62 7.14
CA ARG A 374 -12.06 -25.10 6.89
C ARG A 374 -12.43 -25.17 5.41
N LEU A 375 -11.46 -25.00 4.51
CA LEU A 375 -11.65 -25.19 3.07
C LEU A 375 -12.08 -26.62 2.77
N ARG A 376 -11.35 -27.62 3.28
CA ARG A 376 -11.69 -29.05 3.11
C ARG A 376 -13.04 -29.43 3.73
N GLU A 377 -13.41 -28.80 4.84
CA GLU A 377 -14.71 -29.00 5.50
C GLU A 377 -15.88 -28.28 4.79
N GLY A 378 -15.62 -27.44 3.78
CA GLY A 378 -16.63 -26.60 3.13
C GLY A 378 -17.19 -25.50 4.05
N LYS A 379 -16.42 -25.08 5.05
CA LYS A 379 -16.79 -24.06 6.08
C LYS A 379 -15.92 -22.81 5.99
N TYR A 380 -15.36 -22.54 4.82
CA TYR A 380 -14.48 -21.38 4.57
C TYR A 380 -15.24 -20.04 4.65
N GLN A 381 -16.57 -20.05 4.51
CA GLN A 381 -17.40 -18.85 4.60
C GLN A 381 -17.31 -18.22 5.99
N ASP A 382 -17.38 -19.07 7.03
CA ASP A 382 -17.36 -18.70 8.45
C ASP A 382 -15.94 -18.55 9.03
N PHE A 383 -14.91 -18.86 8.24
CA PHE A 383 -13.53 -18.70 8.67
C PHE A 383 -13.20 -17.22 8.90
N ALA A 384 -12.57 -16.90 10.02
CA ALA A 384 -11.95 -15.62 10.28
C ALA A 384 -10.51 -15.88 10.71
N SER A 385 -9.55 -15.19 10.10
CA SER A 385 -8.15 -15.33 10.51
C SER A 385 -7.86 -14.56 11.80
N THR A 386 -6.75 -14.90 12.44
CA THR A 386 -6.28 -14.17 13.63
C THR A 386 -6.05 -12.70 13.32
N ILE A 387 -5.43 -12.38 12.18
CA ILE A 387 -5.18 -10.99 11.76
C ILE A 387 -6.47 -10.22 11.48
N GLU A 388 -7.50 -10.85 10.91
CA GLU A 388 -8.80 -10.20 10.75
C GLU A 388 -9.43 -9.87 12.11
N ALA A 389 -9.41 -10.84 13.03
CA ALA A 389 -9.93 -10.64 14.38
C ALA A 389 -9.17 -9.54 15.14
N ASP A 390 -7.86 -9.42 14.94
CA ASP A 390 -7.05 -8.39 15.58
C ASP A 390 -7.25 -7.00 14.94
N LEU A 391 -7.48 -6.92 13.62
CA LEU A 391 -7.82 -5.67 12.94
C LEU A 391 -9.25 -5.16 13.28
N ASP A 392 -10.17 -6.09 13.58
CA ASP A 392 -11.54 -5.78 13.98
C ASP A 392 -11.66 -5.37 15.47
N LYS A 393 -10.66 -5.70 16.31
CA LYS A 393 -10.57 -5.22 17.72
C LYS A 393 -10.11 -3.76 17.77
N GLU A 394 -11.03 -2.81 17.67
CA GLU A 394 -10.90 -1.42 18.17
C GLU A 394 -12.16 -0.60 17.87
#